data_AF-A0A1Y1LZ50-F1
#
_entry.id   AF-A0A1Y1LZ50-F1
#
_cell.length_a   1.000
_cell.length_b   1.000
_cell.length_c   1.000
_cell.angle_alpha   90.00
_cell.angle_beta   90.00
_cell.angle_gamma   90.00
#
_symmetry.space_group_name_H-M   'P 1'
#
loop_
_entity.id
_entity.type
_entity.pdbx_description
1 polymer ?
#
loop_
_entity_poly.entity_id
_entity_poly.type
_entity_poly.pdbx_seq_one_letter_code
_entity_poly.pdbx_strand_id
1 'polypeptide(L)'
;MIANGSVFMHTLIYVMNQSAVQQQESAYSYYYTDIDKAMNASKCFGSYGCFELSPPWISEHRPIALYPEDLSKIEPNYLYYSRVNPTEAVHIDLDDFDFVLSNNIDALLPTYTIAHGFLEGGGQTWIKRLVKELLIRENCNIIVVDWHGGSDPPYSQAVANIRVVGTITAHLLADLARHTGEQRLKHVHCIGHSLGAHLSGYIGYALEKVSV
;
A
#
# COMPACT_ATOMS: atom_id res chain seq x y z
N MET A 1 -52.32 26.26 -24.44
CA MET A 1 -51.33 25.32 -24.97
C MET A 1 -50.28 24.99 -23.89
N ILE A 2 -50.63 24.10 -22.96
CA ILE A 2 -49.75 23.45 -21.96
C ILE A 2 -50.55 22.22 -21.44
N ALA A 3 -49.98 21.09 -21.02
CA ALA A 3 -48.57 20.67 -20.99
C ALA A 3 -48.46 19.13 -21.17
N ASN A 4 -47.58 18.64 -22.07
CA ASN A 4 -47.33 17.20 -22.28
C ASN A 4 -45.88 16.76 -21.95
N GLY A 5 -45.05 17.63 -21.37
CA GLY A 5 -43.61 17.38 -21.17
C GLY A 5 -43.24 16.49 -19.96
N SER A 6 -44.13 16.32 -18.98
CA SER A 6 -43.77 15.68 -17.70
C SER A 6 -43.59 14.16 -17.79
N VAL A 7 -44.54 13.46 -18.42
CA VAL A 7 -44.56 11.99 -18.46
C VAL A 7 -43.38 11.44 -19.25
N PHE A 8 -43.10 12.00 -20.43
CA PHE A 8 -42.00 11.54 -21.29
C PHE A 8 -40.64 11.66 -20.60
N MET A 9 -40.41 12.76 -19.86
CA MET A 9 -39.16 12.96 -19.10
C MET A 9 -39.01 11.96 -17.95
N HIS A 10 -40.10 11.67 -17.21
CA HIS A 10 -40.08 10.65 -16.15
C HIS A 10 -39.83 9.24 -16.72
N THR A 11 -40.45 8.88 -17.84
CA THR A 11 -40.22 7.60 -18.52
C THR A 11 -38.76 7.48 -19.00
N LEU A 12 -38.17 8.53 -19.56
CA LEU A 12 -36.76 8.53 -19.94
C LEU A 12 -35.83 8.33 -18.74
N ILE A 13 -36.05 9.06 -17.64
CA ILE A 13 -35.25 8.92 -16.41
C ILE A 13 -35.36 7.50 -15.84
N TYR A 14 -36.56 6.92 -15.83
CA TYR A 14 -36.79 5.54 -15.37
C TYR A 14 -36.07 4.51 -16.25
N VAL A 15 -36.16 4.63 -17.59
CA VAL A 15 -35.49 3.72 -18.53
C VAL A 15 -33.96 3.87 -18.47
N MET A 16 -33.44 5.08 -18.30
CA MET A 16 -32.00 5.31 -18.09
C MET A 16 -31.52 4.70 -16.77
N ASN A 17 -32.32 4.80 -15.69
CA ASN A 17 -32.01 4.16 -14.41
C ASN A 17 -32.02 2.62 -14.53
N GLN A 18 -33.01 2.03 -15.20
CA GLN A 18 -33.02 0.59 -15.47
C GLN A 18 -31.82 0.16 -16.33
N SER A 19 -31.46 0.95 -17.35
CA SER A 19 -30.28 0.68 -18.18
C SER A 19 -28.99 0.69 -17.37
N ALA A 20 -28.83 1.64 -16.44
CA ALA A 20 -27.69 1.73 -15.54
C ALA A 20 -27.64 0.55 -14.54
N VAL A 21 -28.78 0.19 -13.92
CA VAL A 21 -28.89 -0.98 -13.05
C VAL A 21 -28.54 -2.27 -13.80
N GLN A 22 -29.04 -2.45 -15.02
CA GLN A 22 -28.80 -3.64 -15.83
C GLN A 22 -27.35 -3.71 -16.37
N GLN A 23 -26.70 -2.57 -16.62
CA GLN A 23 -25.25 -2.50 -16.87
C GLN A 23 -24.44 -2.86 -15.62
N GLN A 24 -24.89 -2.45 -14.43
CA GLN A 24 -24.22 -2.78 -13.17
C GLN A 24 -24.38 -4.27 -12.79
N GLU A 25 -25.57 -4.84 -12.99
CA GLU A 25 -25.82 -6.28 -12.79
C GLU A 25 -25.04 -7.15 -13.78
N SER A 26 -24.93 -6.75 -15.05
CA SER A 26 -24.14 -7.49 -16.05
C SER A 26 -22.64 -7.40 -15.81
N ALA A 27 -22.12 -6.24 -15.39
CA ALA A 27 -20.73 -6.10 -14.95
C ALA A 27 -20.43 -6.95 -13.69
N TYR A 28 -21.36 -6.99 -12.73
CA TYR A 28 -21.25 -7.80 -11.52
C TYR A 28 -21.28 -9.30 -11.85
N SER A 29 -22.24 -9.75 -12.67
CA SER A 29 -22.34 -11.16 -13.08
C SER A 29 -21.12 -11.63 -13.87
N TYR A 30 -20.59 -10.79 -14.78
CA TYR A 30 -19.38 -11.10 -15.55
C TYR A 30 -18.16 -11.26 -14.63
N TYR A 31 -17.99 -10.32 -13.68
CA TYR A 31 -16.92 -10.34 -12.68
C TYR A 31 -16.93 -11.61 -11.82
N TYR A 32 -18.10 -12.09 -11.38
CA TYR A 32 -18.20 -13.34 -10.61
C TYR A 32 -17.82 -14.59 -11.42
N THR A 33 -18.21 -14.69 -12.71
CA THR A 33 -17.81 -15.83 -13.55
C THR A 33 -16.31 -15.93 -13.81
N ASP A 34 -15.59 -14.80 -13.85
CA ASP A 34 -14.12 -14.80 -13.94
C ASP A 34 -13.46 -15.04 -12.56
N ILE A 35 -14.09 -14.65 -11.44
CA ILE A 35 -13.62 -14.96 -10.08
C ILE A 35 -13.54 -16.47 -9.85
N ASP A 36 -14.59 -17.25 -10.14
CA ASP A 36 -14.60 -18.70 -9.90
C ASP A 36 -13.43 -19.42 -10.61
N LYS A 37 -12.99 -18.89 -11.76
CA LYS A 37 -11.85 -19.38 -12.53
C LYS A 37 -10.50 -18.87 -12.00
N ALA A 38 -10.49 -17.73 -11.29
CA ALA A 38 -9.32 -17.09 -10.70
C ALA A 38 -9.11 -17.40 -9.20
N MET A 39 -10.05 -18.06 -8.51
CA MET A 39 -9.95 -18.36 -7.07
C MET A 39 -8.72 -19.21 -6.69
N ASN A 40 -8.20 -20.01 -7.62
CA ASN A 40 -6.98 -20.81 -7.45
C ASN A 40 -5.75 -20.21 -8.15
N ALA A 41 -5.85 -18.99 -8.69
CA ALA A 41 -4.76 -18.29 -9.35
C ALA A 41 -4.07 -17.30 -8.39
N SER A 42 -2.79 -17.04 -8.63
CA SER A 42 -2.00 -16.07 -7.87
C SER A 42 -1.11 -15.26 -8.81
N LYS A 43 -0.88 -13.99 -8.46
CA LYS A 43 0.11 -13.12 -9.12
C LYS A 43 1.36 -13.04 -8.24
N CYS A 44 2.52 -13.39 -8.79
CA CYS A 44 3.78 -13.47 -8.04
C CYS A 44 4.75 -12.34 -8.40
N PHE A 45 5.54 -11.90 -7.41
CA PHE A 45 6.43 -10.74 -7.48
C PHE A 45 7.85 -11.13 -7.02
N GLY A 46 8.47 -12.10 -7.69
CA GLY A 46 9.84 -12.53 -7.38
C GLY A 46 10.00 -12.99 -5.93
N SER A 47 10.96 -12.39 -5.22
CA SER A 47 11.23 -12.64 -3.79
C SER A 47 10.09 -12.24 -2.86
N TYR A 48 9.19 -11.32 -3.28
CA TYR A 48 8.04 -10.85 -2.50
C TYR A 48 6.83 -11.81 -2.53
N GLY A 49 6.99 -13.00 -3.08
CA GLY A 49 5.99 -14.08 -3.03
C GLY A 49 4.78 -13.86 -3.96
N CYS A 50 3.68 -14.55 -3.64
CA CYS A 50 2.48 -14.63 -4.48
C CYS A 50 1.23 -14.13 -3.75
N PHE A 51 0.36 -13.44 -4.50
CA PHE A 51 -0.86 -12.80 -4.00
C PHE A 51 -2.06 -13.45 -4.67
N GLU A 52 -2.91 -14.10 -3.87
CA GLU A 52 -4.16 -14.72 -4.30
C GLU A 52 -5.36 -13.74 -4.17
N LEU A 53 -6.49 -14.11 -4.77
CA LEU A 53 -7.80 -13.46 -4.59
C LEU A 53 -8.78 -14.29 -3.73
N SER A 54 -8.38 -15.51 -3.35
CA SER A 54 -9.08 -16.41 -2.44
C SER A 54 -9.46 -15.70 -1.11
N PRO A 55 -10.49 -16.17 -0.38
CA PRO A 55 -10.76 -15.68 0.97
C PRO A 55 -9.51 -15.79 1.86
N PRO A 56 -9.15 -14.74 2.65
CA PRO A 56 -9.97 -13.59 3.03
C PRO A 56 -9.86 -12.36 2.11
N TRP A 57 -9.15 -12.45 0.97
CA TRP A 57 -8.93 -11.31 0.08
C TRP A 57 -10.21 -10.87 -0.67
N ILE A 58 -11.13 -11.81 -0.88
CA ILE A 58 -12.53 -11.57 -1.22
C ILE A 58 -13.41 -11.98 -0.02
N SER A 59 -14.45 -11.20 0.27
CA SER A 59 -15.43 -11.47 1.34
C SER A 59 -16.70 -10.63 1.14
N GLU A 60 -17.75 -10.84 1.95
CA GLU A 60 -18.96 -9.99 1.93
C GLU A 60 -18.65 -8.50 2.14
N HIS A 61 -17.64 -8.18 2.96
CA HIS A 61 -17.19 -6.80 3.21
C HIS A 61 -16.16 -6.29 2.19
N ARG A 62 -15.62 -7.19 1.35
CA ARG A 62 -14.71 -6.87 0.24
C ARG A 62 -15.14 -7.67 -1.01
N PRO A 63 -16.25 -7.29 -1.65
CA PRO A 63 -16.78 -8.01 -2.80
C PRO A 63 -15.92 -7.85 -4.06
N ILE A 64 -15.02 -6.84 -4.08
CA ILE A 64 -14.07 -6.61 -5.16
C ILE A 64 -12.65 -6.89 -4.64
N ALA A 65 -12.08 -7.99 -5.13
CA ALA A 65 -10.68 -8.37 -4.93
C ALA A 65 -9.90 -8.21 -6.24
N LEU A 66 -8.73 -7.58 -6.16
CA LEU A 66 -7.84 -7.35 -7.29
C LEU A 66 -6.43 -7.82 -6.92
N TYR A 67 -5.64 -8.21 -7.92
CA TYR A 67 -4.22 -8.44 -7.74
C TYR A 67 -3.51 -7.10 -7.57
N PRO A 68 -2.38 -7.03 -6.86
CA PRO A 68 -1.53 -5.84 -6.92
C PRO A 68 -1.10 -5.54 -8.36
N GLU A 69 -0.95 -4.26 -8.69
CA GLU A 69 -0.38 -3.82 -9.96
C GLU A 69 1.12 -4.17 -10.05
N ASP A 70 1.69 -4.05 -11.23
CA ASP A 70 3.11 -4.32 -11.45
C ASP A 70 3.98 -3.27 -10.72
N LEU A 71 5.18 -3.67 -10.29
CA LEU A 71 6.04 -2.79 -9.48
C LEU A 71 6.47 -1.54 -10.25
N SER A 72 6.59 -1.62 -11.58
CA SER A 72 6.81 -0.48 -12.49
C SER A 72 5.59 0.42 -12.70
N LYS A 73 4.50 0.20 -11.94
CA LYS A 73 3.34 1.11 -11.86
C LYS A 73 3.13 1.61 -10.44
N ILE A 74 3.32 0.74 -9.44
CA ILE A 74 3.26 1.13 -8.02
C ILE A 74 4.44 2.04 -7.64
N GLU A 75 5.63 1.72 -8.16
CA GLU A 75 6.91 2.39 -7.94
C GLU A 75 7.14 2.86 -6.48
N PRO A 76 7.16 1.92 -5.51
CA PRO A 76 7.31 2.27 -4.11
C PRO A 76 8.73 2.77 -3.82
N ASN A 77 8.82 4.02 -3.40
CA ASN A 77 10.05 4.71 -3.04
C ASN A 77 10.25 4.71 -1.52
N TYR A 78 11.50 4.54 -1.08
CA TYR A 78 11.87 4.49 0.34
C TYR A 78 12.80 5.64 0.69
N LEU A 79 12.28 6.62 1.42
CA LEU A 79 12.97 7.88 1.72
C LEU A 79 13.53 7.83 3.14
N TYR A 80 14.84 7.71 3.27
CA TYR A 80 15.56 7.63 4.54
C TYR A 80 15.94 9.02 5.08
N TYR A 81 15.63 9.24 6.35
CA TYR A 81 16.01 10.41 7.13
C TYR A 81 16.66 9.99 8.45
N SER A 82 17.64 10.78 8.88
CA SER A 82 18.33 10.66 10.16
C SER A 82 18.64 12.06 10.71
N ARG A 83 19.27 12.15 11.88
CA ARG A 83 19.79 13.43 12.40
C ARG A 83 20.90 14.03 11.51
N VAL A 84 21.55 13.25 10.66
CA VAL A 84 22.57 13.74 9.70
C VAL A 84 21.90 14.41 8.50
N ASN A 85 20.79 13.87 8.02
CA ASN A 85 20.01 14.37 6.89
C ASN A 85 18.53 14.64 7.27
N PRO A 86 18.25 15.64 8.13
CA PRO A 86 16.91 15.85 8.69
C PRO A 86 15.92 16.56 7.75
N THR A 87 16.36 17.00 6.57
CA THR A 87 15.55 17.77 5.59
C THR A 87 15.49 17.12 4.22
N GLU A 88 16.62 16.66 3.71
CA GLU A 88 16.73 15.98 2.41
C GLU A 88 16.81 14.47 2.62
N ALA A 89 15.93 13.75 1.95
CA ALA A 89 15.92 12.29 1.98
C ALA A 89 17.12 11.72 1.23
N VAL A 90 17.64 10.61 1.74
CA VAL A 90 18.44 9.68 0.94
C VAL A 90 17.48 8.60 0.42
N HIS A 91 17.51 8.31 -0.87
CA HIS A 91 16.69 7.25 -1.44
C HIS A 91 17.36 5.90 -1.19
N ILE A 92 16.66 4.97 -0.56
CA ILE A 92 17.09 3.57 -0.46
C ILE A 92 16.79 2.89 -1.80
N ASP A 93 17.84 2.41 -2.45
CA ASP A 93 17.72 1.49 -3.58
C ASP A 93 17.35 0.09 -3.06
N LEU A 94 16.34 -0.54 -3.66
CA LEU A 94 15.88 -1.89 -3.30
C LEU A 94 16.73 -2.99 -3.94
N ASP A 95 17.49 -2.67 -5.00
CA ASP A 95 18.41 -3.59 -5.65
C ASP A 95 19.82 -3.56 -4.99
N ASP A 96 20.06 -2.64 -4.05
CA ASP A 96 21.27 -2.59 -3.22
C ASP A 96 21.15 -3.51 -1.98
N PHE A 97 21.74 -4.70 -2.08
CA PHE A 97 21.78 -5.68 -0.98
C PHE A 97 22.53 -5.19 0.28
N ASP A 98 23.38 -4.16 0.17
CA ASP A 98 24.15 -3.58 1.27
C ASP A 98 23.66 -2.15 1.62
N PHE A 99 22.41 -1.78 1.28
CA PHE A 99 21.87 -0.42 1.47
C PHE A 99 22.07 0.17 2.87
N VAL A 100 22.11 -0.66 3.92
CA VAL A 100 22.38 -0.26 5.31
C VAL A 100 23.76 0.37 5.43
N LEU A 101 24.77 -0.21 4.78
CA LEU A 101 26.13 0.30 4.72
C LEU A 101 26.24 1.49 3.76
N SER A 102 25.67 1.36 2.55
CA SER A 102 25.71 2.39 1.50
C SER A 102 25.11 3.73 1.94
N ASN A 103 24.05 3.68 2.76
CA ASN A 103 23.33 4.86 3.25
C ASN A 103 23.68 5.24 4.70
N ASN A 104 24.72 4.60 5.29
CA ASN A 104 25.16 4.80 6.68
C ASN A 104 24.01 4.72 7.71
N ILE A 105 23.14 3.73 7.58
CA ILE A 105 22.03 3.49 8.51
C ILE A 105 22.58 2.78 9.77
N ASP A 106 22.47 3.42 10.92
CA ASP A 106 22.80 2.79 12.20
C ASP A 106 21.64 1.90 12.64
N ALA A 107 21.71 0.63 12.28
CA ALA A 107 20.67 -0.36 12.56
C ALA A 107 20.43 -0.57 14.07
N LEU A 108 21.32 -0.12 14.98
CA LEU A 108 21.09 -0.22 16.42
C LEU A 108 20.14 0.88 16.95
N LEU A 109 19.84 1.90 16.15
CA LEU A 109 18.90 2.97 16.52
C LEU A 109 17.44 2.54 16.34
N PRO A 110 16.50 3.10 17.15
CA PRO A 110 15.07 3.03 16.88
C PRO A 110 14.76 3.41 15.43
N THR A 111 13.91 2.63 14.77
CA THR A 111 13.59 2.80 13.35
C THR A 111 12.09 3.00 13.18
N TYR A 112 11.69 4.17 12.69
CA TYR A 112 10.29 4.50 12.40
C TYR A 112 10.00 4.34 10.91
N THR A 113 8.99 3.57 10.53
CA THR A 113 8.41 3.67 9.18
C THR A 113 7.22 4.62 9.19
N ILE A 114 7.06 5.42 8.13
CA ILE A 114 5.92 6.34 7.98
C ILE A 114 5.25 6.09 6.63
N ALA A 115 4.01 5.61 6.63
CA ALA A 115 3.24 5.28 5.42
C ALA A 115 2.02 6.21 5.26
N HIS A 116 1.86 6.78 4.06
CA HIS A 116 0.73 7.64 3.72
C HIS A 116 -0.52 6.87 3.30
N GLY A 117 -1.63 7.59 3.10
CA GLY A 117 -2.92 7.04 2.71
C GLY A 117 -3.19 6.99 1.21
N PHE A 118 -4.45 6.69 0.87
CA PHE A 118 -5.05 6.84 -0.46
C PHE A 118 -4.98 8.30 -0.93
N LEU A 119 -4.65 8.54 -2.21
CA LEU A 119 -4.48 9.89 -2.80
C LEU A 119 -3.38 10.75 -2.14
N GLU A 120 -2.40 10.14 -1.51
CA GLU A 120 -1.26 10.82 -0.89
C GLU A 120 0.07 10.37 -1.49
N GLY A 121 1.17 10.98 -1.07
CA GLY A 121 2.54 10.54 -1.36
C GLY A 121 3.45 10.78 -0.15
N GLY A 122 4.70 10.36 -0.22
CA GLY A 122 5.69 10.57 0.85
C GLY A 122 6.05 12.05 1.09
N GLY A 123 5.84 12.90 0.09
CA GLY A 123 6.14 14.34 0.14
C GLY A 123 5.21 15.21 1.01
N GLN A 124 4.18 14.64 1.63
CA GLN A 124 3.12 15.38 2.35
C GLN A 124 3.66 16.21 3.54
N THR A 125 3.08 17.38 3.76
CA THR A 125 3.50 18.31 4.84
C THR A 125 3.40 17.70 6.23
N TRP A 126 2.43 16.80 6.48
CA TRP A 126 2.29 16.12 7.77
C TRP A 126 3.42 15.11 8.00
N ILE A 127 3.90 14.43 6.95
CA ILE A 127 5.04 13.50 7.00
C ILE A 127 6.31 14.27 7.31
N LYS A 128 6.60 15.33 6.52
CA LYS A 128 7.77 16.21 6.73
C LYS A 128 7.81 16.80 8.14
N ARG A 129 6.65 17.16 8.69
CA ARG A 129 6.52 17.59 10.09
C ARG A 129 6.81 16.45 11.05
N LEU A 130 6.24 15.26 10.85
CA LEU A 130 6.44 14.10 11.73
C LEU A 130 7.91 13.65 11.76
N VAL A 131 8.57 13.55 10.61
CA VAL A 131 10.02 13.29 10.48
C VAL A 131 10.82 14.25 11.36
N LYS A 132 10.62 15.56 11.19
CA LYS A 132 11.31 16.59 11.97
C LYS A 132 11.05 16.45 13.48
N GLU A 133 9.80 16.25 13.88
CA GLU A 133 9.41 16.14 15.28
C GLU A 133 9.96 14.87 15.96
N LEU A 134 10.07 13.75 15.24
CA LEU A 134 10.71 12.53 15.73
C LEU A 134 12.23 12.73 15.92
N LEU A 135 12.94 13.25 14.90
CA LEU A 135 14.40 13.48 14.96
C LEU A 135 14.81 14.46 16.07
N ILE A 136 13.96 15.45 16.39
CA ILE A 136 14.16 16.36 17.53
C ILE A 136 14.12 15.59 18.87
N ARG A 137 13.21 14.61 19.00
CA ARG A 137 12.99 13.88 20.26
C ARG A 137 13.95 12.72 20.46
N GLU A 138 14.31 12.01 19.40
CA GLU A 138 15.08 10.77 19.48
C GLU A 138 16.17 10.69 18.40
N ASN A 139 17.28 9.99 18.70
CA ASN A 139 18.25 9.62 17.68
C ASN A 139 17.75 8.34 17.02
N CYS A 140 17.11 8.47 15.86
CA CYS A 140 16.39 7.39 15.20
C CYS A 140 16.60 7.42 13.69
N ASN A 141 16.41 6.26 13.07
CA ASN A 141 16.24 6.11 11.63
C ASN A 141 14.76 6.36 11.30
N ILE A 142 14.48 7.05 10.21
CA ILE A 142 13.11 7.22 9.73
C ILE A 142 13.05 6.86 8.24
N ILE A 143 12.13 5.98 7.88
CA ILE A 143 11.92 5.50 6.51
C ILE A 143 10.49 5.85 6.10
N VAL A 144 10.33 6.86 5.25
CA VAL A 144 9.02 7.15 4.65
C VAL A 144 8.79 6.15 3.51
N VAL A 145 7.65 5.46 3.57
CA VAL A 145 7.18 4.54 2.53
C VAL A 145 6.29 5.33 1.59
N ASP A 146 6.87 5.77 0.47
CA ASP A 146 6.18 6.54 -0.57
C ASP A 146 5.68 5.59 -1.66
N TRP A 147 4.41 5.25 -1.62
CA TRP A 147 3.74 4.35 -2.56
C TRP A 147 2.75 5.10 -3.46
N HIS A 148 3.03 6.38 -3.74
CA HIS A 148 2.15 7.31 -4.44
C HIS A 148 1.56 6.71 -5.73
N GLY A 149 2.38 6.13 -6.62
CA GLY A 149 1.94 5.55 -7.90
C GLY A 149 0.93 4.40 -7.76
N GLY A 150 0.93 3.69 -6.62
CA GLY A 150 -0.06 2.67 -6.29
C GLY A 150 -1.24 3.15 -5.45
N SER A 151 -1.30 4.44 -5.09
CA SER A 151 -2.26 5.03 -4.14
C SER A 151 -3.45 5.75 -4.78
N ASP A 152 -3.45 5.87 -6.10
CA ASP A 152 -4.48 6.52 -6.90
C ASP A 152 -5.76 5.67 -7.08
N PRO A 153 -6.87 6.24 -7.61
CA PRO A 153 -8.09 5.49 -7.88
C PRO A 153 -7.89 4.39 -8.94
N PRO A 154 -8.64 3.27 -8.85
CA PRO A 154 -9.75 3.02 -7.93
C PRO A 154 -9.30 2.51 -6.55
N TYR A 155 -10.08 2.84 -5.51
CA TYR A 155 -9.77 2.48 -4.12
C TYR A 155 -9.55 0.97 -3.91
N SER A 156 -10.30 0.11 -4.59
CA SER A 156 -10.12 -1.35 -4.56
C SER A 156 -8.75 -1.80 -5.04
N GLN A 157 -8.14 -1.08 -5.99
CA GLN A 157 -6.80 -1.34 -6.49
C GLN A 157 -5.73 -0.83 -5.52
N ALA A 158 -5.90 0.36 -4.94
CA ALA A 158 -5.01 0.84 -3.87
C ALA A 158 -4.99 -0.13 -2.66
N VAL A 159 -6.14 -0.69 -2.26
CA VAL A 159 -6.24 -1.73 -1.21
C VAL A 159 -5.56 -3.06 -1.62
N ALA A 160 -5.45 -3.36 -2.91
CA ALA A 160 -4.65 -4.48 -3.40
C ALA A 160 -3.13 -4.16 -3.39
N ASN A 161 -2.75 -2.98 -3.86
CA ASN A 161 -1.36 -2.53 -3.97
C ASN A 161 -0.63 -2.51 -2.62
N ILE A 162 -1.28 -2.05 -1.54
CA ILE A 162 -0.65 -2.04 -0.20
C ILE A 162 -0.25 -3.44 0.33
N ARG A 163 -0.80 -4.54 -0.24
CA ARG A 163 -0.38 -5.92 0.11
C ARG A 163 1.07 -6.18 -0.31
N VAL A 164 1.43 -5.81 -1.55
CA VAL A 164 2.80 -6.01 -2.05
C VAL A 164 3.75 -4.98 -1.48
N VAL A 165 3.33 -3.71 -1.34
CA VAL A 165 4.16 -2.67 -0.71
C VAL A 165 4.53 -3.05 0.73
N GLY A 166 3.58 -3.50 1.54
CA GLY A 166 3.86 -3.97 2.91
C GLY A 166 4.83 -5.15 2.96
N THR A 167 4.81 -6.02 1.94
CA THR A 167 5.75 -7.14 1.82
C THR A 167 7.16 -6.66 1.43
N ILE A 168 7.27 -5.73 0.48
CA ILE A 168 8.56 -5.11 0.10
C ILE A 168 9.17 -4.39 1.31
N THR A 169 8.38 -3.60 2.05
CA THR A 169 8.86 -2.92 3.26
C THR A 169 9.28 -3.92 4.35
N ALA A 170 8.59 -5.06 4.48
CA ALA A 170 8.99 -6.12 5.41
C ALA A 170 10.33 -6.77 5.02
N HIS A 171 10.62 -6.96 3.73
CA HIS A 171 11.94 -7.42 3.29
C HIS A 171 13.03 -6.41 3.67
N LEU A 172 12.85 -5.13 3.34
CA LEU A 172 13.78 -4.04 3.69
C LEU A 172 14.06 -4.01 5.21
N LEU A 173 13.02 -4.12 6.04
CA LEU A 173 13.15 -4.16 7.50
C LEU A 173 13.81 -5.45 8.00
N ALA A 174 13.59 -6.59 7.34
CA ALA A 174 14.26 -7.85 7.67
C ALA A 174 15.76 -7.83 7.33
N ASP A 175 16.14 -7.16 6.23
CA ASP A 175 17.52 -6.96 5.80
C ASP A 175 18.25 -5.97 6.75
N LEU A 176 17.58 -4.87 7.15
CA LEU A 176 18.04 -4.00 8.24
C LEU A 176 18.25 -4.79 9.53
N ALA A 177 17.27 -5.61 9.91
CA ALA A 177 17.31 -6.41 11.13
C ALA A 177 18.48 -7.41 11.19
N ARG A 178 18.99 -7.92 10.06
CA ARG A 178 20.18 -8.80 10.02
C ARG A 178 21.41 -8.15 10.64
N HIS A 179 21.52 -6.83 10.58
CA HIS A 179 22.64 -6.06 11.12
C HIS A 179 22.61 -5.91 12.66
N THR A 180 21.52 -6.33 13.32
CA THR A 180 21.26 -6.05 14.76
C THR A 180 21.30 -7.30 15.66
N GLY A 181 21.63 -8.46 15.09
CA GLY A 181 21.68 -9.72 15.84
C GLY A 181 20.36 -10.04 16.55
N GLU A 182 20.40 -10.34 17.84
CA GLU A 182 19.23 -10.77 18.64
C GLU A 182 18.16 -9.68 18.87
N GLN A 183 18.41 -8.42 18.48
CA GLN A 183 17.46 -7.31 18.66
C GLN A 183 16.59 -7.03 17.43
N ARG A 184 16.82 -7.74 16.31
CA ARG A 184 16.14 -7.72 15.00
C ARG A 184 15.11 -6.60 14.77
N LEU A 185 13.91 -6.76 15.32
CA LEU A 185 12.76 -5.90 15.01
C LEU A 185 12.17 -5.21 16.25
N LYS A 186 12.76 -5.39 17.44
CA LYS A 186 12.23 -4.83 18.70
C LYS A 186 12.30 -3.30 18.77
N HIS A 187 13.10 -2.70 17.91
CA HIS A 187 13.32 -1.26 17.80
C HIS A 187 12.56 -0.62 16.62
N VAL A 188 11.72 -1.39 15.90
CA VAL A 188 10.95 -0.92 14.74
C VAL A 188 9.55 -0.49 15.15
N HIS A 189 9.10 0.67 14.69
CA HIS A 189 7.75 1.21 14.91
C HIS A 189 7.14 1.65 13.58
N CYS A 190 5.99 1.07 13.19
CA CYS A 190 5.30 1.44 11.96
C CYS A 190 4.18 2.46 12.23
N ILE A 191 4.26 3.64 11.60
CA ILE A 191 3.26 4.71 11.67
C ILE A 191 2.54 4.78 10.33
N GLY A 192 1.22 4.55 10.32
CA GLY A 192 0.42 4.52 9.10
C GLY A 192 -0.81 5.40 9.17
N HIS A 193 -1.04 6.23 8.15
CA HIS A 193 -2.25 7.04 7.99
C HIS A 193 -3.20 6.42 6.96
N SER A 194 -4.50 6.32 7.27
CA SER A 194 -5.53 5.78 6.34
C SER A 194 -5.11 4.39 5.82
N LEU A 195 -5.02 4.16 4.50
CA LEU A 195 -4.51 2.89 3.93
C LEU A 195 -3.09 2.54 4.41
N GLY A 196 -2.26 3.52 4.77
CA GLY A 196 -0.95 3.31 5.39
C GLY A 196 -1.00 2.57 6.74
N ALA A 197 -2.12 2.65 7.48
CA ALA A 197 -2.33 1.87 8.70
C ALA A 197 -2.48 0.37 8.39
N HIS A 198 -3.22 0.04 7.32
CA HIS A 198 -3.34 -1.34 6.83
C HIS A 198 -2.03 -1.83 6.19
N LEU A 199 -1.29 -0.95 5.49
CA LEU A 199 0.06 -1.22 5.01
C LEU A 199 0.99 -1.60 6.18
N SER A 200 0.94 -0.88 7.30
CA SER A 200 1.67 -1.22 8.54
C SER A 200 1.29 -2.60 9.10
N GLY A 201 0.01 -2.99 8.98
CA GLY A 201 -0.43 -4.36 9.30
C GLY A 201 0.15 -5.42 8.36
N TYR A 202 0.24 -5.13 7.06
CA TYR A 202 0.89 -6.03 6.09
C TYR A 202 2.40 -6.14 6.32
N ILE A 203 3.07 -5.07 6.77
CA ILE A 203 4.48 -5.13 7.19
C ILE A 203 4.65 -6.16 8.31
N GLY A 204 3.89 -6.04 9.40
CA GLY A 204 3.97 -6.99 10.53
C GLY A 204 3.69 -8.43 10.09
N TYR A 205 2.62 -8.65 9.32
CA TYR A 205 2.25 -9.96 8.80
C TYR A 205 3.30 -10.59 7.87
N ALA A 206 3.96 -9.78 7.04
CA ALA A 206 5.03 -10.26 6.17
C ALA A 206 6.33 -10.51 6.95
N LEU A 207 6.66 -9.68 7.95
CA LEU A 207 7.84 -9.88 8.81
C LEU A 207 7.80 -11.22 9.55
N GLU A 208 6.63 -11.67 10.02
CA GLU A 208 6.47 -13.02 10.61
C GLU A 208 6.86 -14.16 9.65
N LYS A 209 6.78 -13.95 8.34
CA LYS A 209 7.11 -14.95 7.30
C LYS A 209 8.52 -14.83 6.74
N VAL A 210 9.05 -13.61 6.70
CA VAL A 210 10.42 -13.30 6.20
C VAL A 210 11.47 -13.54 7.28
N SER A 211 11.07 -13.62 8.56
CA SER A 211 11.94 -13.90 9.70
C SER A 211 12.43 -15.37 9.74
N VAL A 212 13.46 -15.65 8.96
CA VAL A 212 14.46 -16.72 9.20
C VAL A 212 15.63 -16.12 9.96
#